data_AF-Z9JHJ6-F1
#
_entry.id   AF-Z9JHJ6-F1
#
_cell.length_a   1.000
_cell.length_b   1.000
_cell.length_c   1.000
_cell.angle_alpha   90.00
_cell.angle_beta   90.00
_cell.angle_gamma   90.00
#
_symmetry.space_group_name_H-M   'P 1'
#
loop_
_entity.id
_entity.type
_entity.pdbx_description
1 polymer ?
#
loop_
_entity_poly.entity_id
_entity_poly.type
_entity_poly.pdbx_seq_one_letter_code
_entity_poly.pdbx_strand_id
1 'polypeptide(L)'
;MTRVAIQSLSRALSRDPHGFVLMVEGGRIDHAHHAGNAFRALDETIALSDAVREAVQPAPEDTLIVITADHSHTLHFVGYPVRGNPILGKVRGTSGEAGNRTQYARDLNALPYTTLTYANGPGHTAASNLQPAGAKHLGHEPRTDALLHGRPDLTNIDTESPHYLQEVLVPLPLQSESHSGEDVGIWATGPGSAAFRGVLEQHVIYHLIVQATPALRQRRCAAGTCNTDGVPVELPKVANFERKDRTVP
;
A
#
# COMPACT_ATOMS: atom_id res chain seq x y z
N MET A 1 16.80 -5.00 1.80
CA MET A 1 17.35 -3.65 2.03
C MET A 1 17.24 -3.23 3.49
N THR A 2 16.06 -3.29 4.10
CA THR A 2 15.79 -2.94 5.50
C THR A 2 16.79 -3.51 6.50
N ARG A 3 17.03 -4.84 6.48
CA ARG A 3 18.01 -5.50 7.35
C ARG A 3 19.40 -4.85 7.30
N VAL A 4 19.90 -4.56 6.10
CA VAL A 4 21.23 -3.97 5.91
C VAL A 4 21.25 -2.52 6.39
N ALA A 5 20.19 -1.75 6.14
CA ALA A 5 20.06 -0.38 6.63
C ALA A 5 20.10 -0.33 8.16
N ILE A 6 19.30 -1.17 8.83
CA ILE A 6 19.28 -1.28 10.30
C ILE A 6 20.66 -1.66 10.82
N GLN A 7 21.29 -2.71 10.29
CA GLN A 7 22.64 -3.12 10.72
C GLN A 7 23.68 -2.00 10.55
N SER A 8 23.60 -1.23 9.45
CA SER A 8 24.50 -0.11 9.21
C SER A 8 24.29 1.02 10.20
N LEU A 9 23.03 1.39 10.45
CA LEU A 9 22.66 2.44 11.39
C LEU A 9 23.01 2.04 12.83
N SER A 10 22.73 0.79 13.23
CA SER A 10 23.13 0.25 14.54
C SER A 10 24.64 0.26 14.75
N ARG A 11 25.45 -0.05 13.72
CA ARG A 11 26.91 0.10 13.82
C ARG A 11 27.35 1.55 13.99
N ALA A 12 26.66 2.50 13.35
CA ALA A 12 26.98 3.92 13.47
C ALA A 12 26.74 4.47 14.89
N LEU A 13 25.88 3.81 15.69
CA LEU A 13 25.60 4.22 17.07
C LEU A 13 26.83 4.17 17.99
N SER A 14 27.87 3.40 17.65
CA SER A 14 29.13 3.42 18.41
C SER A 14 29.89 4.74 18.27
N ARG A 15 29.56 5.55 17.25
CA ARG A 15 30.16 6.87 16.98
C ARG A 15 29.18 8.01 17.25
N ASP A 16 27.88 7.75 17.05
CA ASP A 16 26.80 8.73 17.20
C ASP A 16 25.62 8.11 17.96
N PRO A 17 25.61 8.18 19.31
CA PRO A 17 24.69 7.41 20.15
C PRO A 17 23.26 7.98 20.20
N HIS A 18 22.90 8.95 19.35
CA HIS A 18 21.62 9.67 19.39
C HIS A 18 20.46 8.93 18.67
N GLY A 19 20.66 7.67 18.28
CA GLY A 19 19.66 6.88 17.55
C GLY A 19 19.58 7.25 16.07
N PHE A 20 18.54 6.73 15.40
CA PHE A 20 18.28 7.03 13.99
C PHE A 20 16.78 7.03 13.70
N VAL A 21 16.41 7.67 12.58
CA VAL A 21 15.11 7.51 11.94
C VAL A 21 15.34 6.78 10.63
N LEU A 22 14.54 5.75 10.38
CA LEU A 22 14.57 4.98 9.12
C LEU A 22 13.16 4.98 8.54
N MET A 23 13.03 5.44 7.29
CA MET A 23 11.82 5.29 6.50
C MET A 23 12.04 4.15 5.50
N VAL A 24 11.09 3.22 5.45
CA VAL A 24 11.07 2.11 4.49
C VAL A 24 9.75 2.18 3.76
N GLU A 25 9.80 2.18 2.43
CA GLU A 25 8.64 2.38 1.57
C GLU A 25 8.46 1.17 0.64
N GLY A 26 7.28 0.57 0.67
CA GLY A 26 6.84 -0.42 -0.31
C GLY A 26 6.25 0.25 -1.55
N GLY A 27 6.97 1.20 -2.16
CA GLY A 27 6.40 2.17 -3.10
C GLY A 27 5.86 1.56 -4.41
N ARG A 28 6.12 0.29 -4.70
CA ARG A 28 5.57 -0.38 -5.90
C ARG A 28 4.20 -1.00 -5.68
N ILE A 29 3.67 -0.99 -4.45
CA ILE A 29 2.27 -1.34 -4.17
C ILE A 29 1.35 -0.40 -4.95
N ASP A 30 1.58 0.91 -4.82
CA ASP A 30 0.86 1.97 -5.54
C ASP A 30 0.96 1.80 -7.07
N HIS A 31 2.19 1.69 -7.59
CA HIS A 31 2.40 1.51 -9.02
C HIS A 31 1.68 0.27 -9.59
N ALA A 32 1.58 -0.81 -8.81
CA ALA A 32 0.87 -2.01 -9.23
C ALA A 32 -0.66 -1.84 -9.21
N HIS A 33 -1.20 -1.10 -8.24
CA HIS A 33 -2.61 -0.73 -8.23
C HIS A 33 -2.95 0.18 -9.41
N HIS A 34 -2.15 1.22 -9.66
CA HIS A 34 -2.26 2.08 -10.85
C HIS A 34 -2.31 1.28 -12.16
N ALA A 35 -1.47 0.25 -12.27
CA ALA A 35 -1.48 -0.67 -13.41
C ALA A 35 -2.67 -1.64 -13.46
N GLY A 36 -3.61 -1.57 -12.49
CA GLY A 36 -4.75 -2.47 -12.37
C GLY A 36 -4.37 -3.92 -12.07
N ASN A 37 -3.20 -4.15 -11.44
CA ASN A 37 -2.62 -5.49 -11.28
C ASN A 37 -2.53 -5.87 -9.79
N ALA A 38 -3.59 -6.51 -9.30
CA ALA A 38 -3.68 -6.94 -7.92
C ALA A 38 -2.66 -8.05 -7.54
N PHE A 39 -2.21 -8.88 -8.49
CA PHE A 39 -1.14 -9.85 -8.21
C PHE A 39 0.09 -9.11 -7.67
N ARG A 40 0.57 -8.11 -8.41
CA ARG A 40 1.78 -7.36 -8.05
C ARG A 40 1.57 -6.47 -6.84
N ALA A 41 0.39 -5.87 -6.70
CA ALA A 41 0.10 -5.05 -5.53
C ALA A 41 0.16 -5.88 -4.23
N LEU A 42 -0.42 -7.08 -4.25
CA LEU A 42 -0.36 -8.02 -3.12
C LEU A 42 1.04 -8.60 -2.91
N ASP A 43 1.76 -8.93 -3.97
CA ASP A 43 3.14 -9.43 -3.88
C ASP A 43 4.10 -8.39 -3.28
N GLU A 44 4.02 -7.12 -3.71
CA GLU A 44 4.78 -6.01 -3.12
C GLU A 44 4.33 -5.72 -1.67
N THR A 45 3.05 -5.94 -1.35
CA THR A 45 2.56 -5.84 0.05
C THR A 45 3.15 -6.95 0.93
N ILE A 46 3.31 -8.17 0.41
CA ILE A 46 4.02 -9.25 1.09
C ILE A 46 5.49 -8.88 1.30
N ALA A 47 6.15 -8.31 0.29
CA ALA A 47 7.54 -7.83 0.41
C ALA A 47 7.69 -6.73 1.48
N LEU A 48 6.72 -5.81 1.60
CA LEU A 48 6.67 -4.84 2.69
C LEU A 48 6.43 -5.51 4.04
N SER A 49 5.54 -6.51 4.13
CA SER A 49 5.31 -7.28 5.36
C SER A 49 6.58 -8.01 5.83
N ASP A 50 7.35 -8.57 4.89
CA ASP A 50 8.65 -9.18 5.18
C ASP A 50 9.65 -8.13 5.66
N ALA A 51 9.71 -6.94 5.03
CA ALA A 51 10.54 -5.84 5.48
C ALA A 51 10.17 -5.36 6.90
N VAL A 52 8.89 -5.32 7.25
CA VAL A 52 8.41 -5.02 8.61
C VAL A 52 8.87 -6.10 9.58
N ARG A 53 8.77 -7.38 9.22
CA ARG A 53 9.26 -8.48 10.06
C ARG A 53 10.76 -8.35 10.35
N GLU A 54 11.54 -8.00 9.34
CA GLU A 54 12.99 -7.73 9.46
C GLU A 54 13.32 -6.51 10.32
N ALA A 55 12.40 -5.56 10.46
CA ALA A 55 12.56 -4.39 11.33
C ALA A 55 12.12 -4.69 12.77
N VAL A 56 10.97 -5.34 12.95
CA VAL A 56 10.35 -5.59 14.25
C VAL A 56 11.09 -6.65 15.06
N GLN A 57 11.52 -7.77 14.44
CA GLN A 57 12.13 -8.88 15.18
C GLN A 57 13.43 -8.51 15.92
N PRO A 58 14.39 -7.77 15.32
CA PRO A 58 15.61 -7.37 16.02
C PRO A 58 15.49 -6.01 16.72
N ALA A 59 14.30 -5.38 16.73
CA ALA A 59 14.11 -4.05 17.29
C ALA A 59 14.43 -4.04 18.79
N PRO A 60 15.33 -3.16 19.27
CA PRO A 60 15.47 -2.93 20.70
C PRO A 60 14.20 -2.32 21.31
N GLU A 61 14.01 -2.49 22.62
CA GLU A 61 12.83 -2.01 23.37
C GLU A 61 12.61 -0.49 23.30
N ASP A 62 13.64 0.28 22.94
CA ASP A 62 13.58 1.73 22.80
C ASP A 62 13.17 2.20 21.38
N THR A 63 12.79 1.29 20.51
CA THR A 63 12.46 1.59 19.10
C THR A 63 10.94 1.68 18.90
N LEU A 64 10.46 2.86 18.50
CA LEU A 64 9.10 3.03 17.97
C LEU A 64 9.08 2.62 16.49
N ILE A 65 8.20 1.67 16.15
CA ILE A 65 7.92 1.28 14.76
C ILE A 65 6.47 1.65 14.45
N VAL A 66 6.26 2.38 13.36
CA VAL A 66 4.94 2.76 12.85
C VAL A 66 4.81 2.28 11.41
N ILE A 67 3.71 1.60 11.11
CA ILE A 67 3.33 1.15 9.77
C ILE A 67 2.03 1.86 9.41
N THR A 68 1.98 2.47 8.23
CA THR A 68 0.80 3.14 7.69
C THR A 68 0.86 3.11 6.17
N ALA A 69 -0.24 3.49 5.52
CA ALA A 69 -0.26 3.95 4.14
C ALA A 69 -0.34 5.49 4.08
N ASP A 70 0.02 6.05 2.94
CA ASP A 70 -0.20 7.46 2.59
C ASP A 70 -1.59 7.69 1.99
N HIS A 71 -2.11 6.73 1.23
CA HIS A 71 -3.51 6.65 0.76
C HIS A 71 -3.87 5.20 0.40
N SER A 72 -5.10 4.97 -0.05
CA SER A 72 -5.57 3.67 -0.52
C SER A 72 -5.81 3.67 -2.03
N HIS A 73 -6.38 2.58 -2.56
CA HIS A 73 -6.79 2.41 -3.95
C HIS A 73 -8.20 1.84 -4.05
N THR A 74 -8.79 1.95 -5.24
CA THR A 74 -10.16 1.49 -5.53
C THR A 74 -10.28 -0.03 -5.68
N LEU A 75 -9.40 -0.80 -5.03
CA LEU A 75 -9.46 -2.26 -4.99
C LEU A 75 -10.63 -2.71 -4.11
N HIS A 76 -11.50 -3.53 -4.68
CA HIS A 76 -12.65 -4.09 -3.99
C HIS A 76 -12.57 -5.61 -3.92
N PHE A 77 -13.06 -6.14 -2.80
CA PHE A 77 -13.18 -7.56 -2.52
C PHE A 77 -14.66 -7.90 -2.59
N VAL A 78 -15.08 -8.57 -3.65
CA VAL A 78 -16.48 -8.77 -4.00
C VAL A 78 -16.87 -10.24 -4.03
N GLY A 79 -18.18 -10.49 -3.97
CA GLY A 79 -18.76 -11.83 -3.92
C GLY A 79 -18.70 -12.46 -2.53
N TYR A 80 -19.01 -13.76 -2.49
CA TYR A 80 -18.99 -14.57 -1.27
C TYR A 80 -18.09 -15.80 -1.45
N PRO A 81 -16.78 -15.59 -1.69
CA PRO A 81 -15.86 -16.70 -1.91
C PRO A 81 -15.81 -17.60 -0.67
N VAL A 82 -15.88 -18.92 -0.88
CA VAL A 82 -15.65 -19.90 0.19
C VAL A 82 -14.25 -19.75 0.78
N ARG A 83 -14.07 -20.06 2.07
CA ARG A 83 -12.74 -20.10 2.66
C ARG A 83 -11.79 -20.99 1.87
N GLY A 84 -10.60 -20.44 1.59
CA GLY A 84 -9.56 -21.09 0.78
C GLY A 84 -9.68 -20.84 -0.73
N ASN A 85 -10.66 -20.06 -1.19
CA ASN A 85 -10.67 -19.56 -2.56
C ASN A 85 -9.41 -18.72 -2.82
N PRO A 86 -8.69 -18.93 -3.93
CA PRO A 86 -7.57 -18.08 -4.29
C PRO A 86 -8.01 -16.62 -4.41
N ILE A 87 -7.29 -15.70 -3.76
CA ILE A 87 -7.68 -14.29 -3.71
C ILE A 87 -7.66 -13.63 -5.10
N LEU A 88 -6.75 -14.05 -5.97
CA LEU A 88 -6.67 -13.62 -7.38
C LEU A 88 -7.62 -14.42 -8.29
N GLY A 89 -8.30 -15.41 -7.74
CA GLY A 89 -9.15 -16.32 -8.48
C GLY A 89 -10.56 -15.76 -8.73
N LYS A 90 -11.26 -16.47 -9.61
CA LYS A 90 -12.72 -16.39 -9.74
C LYS A 90 -13.39 -16.80 -8.42
N VAL A 91 -14.50 -16.17 -8.08
CA VAL A 91 -15.28 -16.53 -6.89
C VAL A 91 -15.83 -17.94 -7.03
N ARG A 92 -15.56 -18.80 -6.05
CA ARG A 92 -16.14 -20.14 -5.91
C ARG A 92 -17.13 -20.18 -4.76
N GLY A 93 -18.25 -20.89 -4.97
CA GLY A 93 -19.37 -20.97 -4.04
C GLY A 93 -20.46 -19.91 -4.30
N THR A 94 -21.71 -20.30 -4.13
CA THR A 94 -22.89 -19.51 -4.52
C THR A 94 -23.66 -18.90 -3.32
N SER A 95 -23.33 -19.27 -2.08
CA SER A 95 -24.03 -18.80 -0.87
C SER A 95 -23.21 -19.01 0.42
N GLY A 96 -22.07 -18.32 0.56
CA GLY A 96 -21.21 -18.41 1.74
C GLY A 96 -20.48 -19.76 1.91
N GLU A 97 -20.02 -20.06 3.13
CA GLU A 97 -19.17 -21.23 3.45
C GLU A 97 -19.78 -22.61 3.14
N ALA A 98 -21.11 -22.68 2.93
CA ALA A 98 -21.83 -23.88 2.55
C ALA A 98 -21.92 -24.08 1.02
N GLY A 99 -21.39 -23.14 0.23
CA GLY A 99 -21.43 -23.18 -1.24
C GLY A 99 -20.56 -24.29 -1.84
N ASN A 100 -20.92 -24.74 -3.03
CA ASN A 100 -20.13 -25.73 -3.76
C ASN A 100 -18.75 -25.16 -4.15
N ARG A 101 -17.69 -25.68 -3.52
CA ARG A 101 -16.29 -25.24 -3.72
C ARG A 101 -15.75 -25.53 -5.13
N THR A 102 -16.43 -26.36 -5.91
CA THR A 102 -15.97 -26.73 -7.27
C THR A 102 -16.57 -25.88 -8.37
N GLN A 103 -17.61 -25.09 -8.07
CA GLN A 103 -18.32 -24.29 -9.06
C GLN A 103 -18.01 -22.80 -8.90
N TYR A 104 -17.85 -22.11 -10.03
CA TYR A 104 -17.77 -20.66 -10.05
C TYR A 104 -19.12 -20.04 -9.76
N ALA A 105 -19.11 -19.00 -8.93
CA ALA A 105 -20.22 -18.06 -8.85
C ALA A 105 -20.39 -17.37 -10.21
N ARG A 106 -21.63 -17.03 -10.55
CA ARG A 106 -21.97 -16.36 -11.81
C ARG A 106 -22.76 -15.09 -11.53
N ASP A 107 -22.55 -14.09 -12.37
CA ASP A 107 -23.31 -12.83 -12.35
C ASP A 107 -24.68 -13.02 -13.05
N LEU A 108 -25.42 -11.91 -13.20
CA LEU A 108 -26.72 -11.90 -13.88
C LEU A 108 -26.66 -12.27 -15.38
N ASN A 109 -25.48 -12.20 -15.99
CA ASN A 109 -25.24 -12.62 -17.38
C ASN A 109 -24.76 -14.09 -17.45
N ALA A 110 -24.83 -14.81 -16.33
CA ALA A 110 -24.29 -16.16 -16.18
C ALA A 110 -22.76 -16.24 -16.40
N LEU A 111 -22.01 -15.16 -16.22
CA LEU A 111 -20.56 -15.11 -16.40
C LEU A 111 -19.83 -15.20 -15.04
N PRO A 112 -18.69 -15.91 -14.96
CA PRO A 112 -17.87 -15.89 -13.75
C PRO A 112 -17.23 -14.51 -13.53
N TYR A 113 -16.86 -14.23 -12.28
CA TYR A 113 -16.21 -12.98 -11.88
C TYR A 113 -15.13 -13.23 -10.82
N THR A 114 -14.16 -12.32 -10.75
CA THR A 114 -13.03 -12.40 -9.81
C THR A 114 -13.40 -11.90 -8.43
N THR A 115 -12.69 -12.40 -7.41
CA THR A 115 -12.82 -11.91 -6.04
C THR A 115 -12.37 -10.46 -5.93
N LEU A 116 -11.32 -10.10 -6.67
CA LEU A 116 -10.78 -8.75 -6.73
C LEU A 116 -11.22 -8.04 -8.00
N THR A 117 -11.65 -6.79 -7.86
CA THR A 117 -12.02 -5.86 -8.95
C THR A 117 -11.58 -4.45 -8.58
N TYR A 118 -11.36 -3.57 -9.55
CA TYR A 118 -11.16 -2.14 -9.27
C TYR A 118 -12.40 -1.31 -9.63
N ALA A 119 -12.53 -0.11 -9.06
CA ALA A 119 -13.59 0.80 -9.50
C ALA A 119 -13.30 1.37 -10.88
N ASN A 120 -12.04 1.67 -11.20
CA ASN A 120 -11.60 2.19 -12.50
C ASN A 120 -10.19 1.68 -12.85
N GLY A 121 -9.66 2.12 -14.01
CA GLY A 121 -8.29 1.83 -14.42
C GLY A 121 -8.16 0.95 -15.66
N PRO A 122 -6.94 0.46 -15.94
CA PRO A 122 -6.58 -0.16 -17.22
C PRO A 122 -7.20 -1.55 -17.44
N GLY A 123 -7.90 -2.12 -16.47
CA GLY A 123 -8.58 -3.41 -16.61
C GLY A 123 -9.91 -3.37 -17.38
N HIS A 124 -10.27 -2.25 -18.01
CA HIS A 124 -11.50 -2.16 -18.81
C HIS A 124 -11.47 -3.09 -20.03
N THR A 125 -12.62 -3.66 -20.38
CA THR A 125 -12.68 -4.82 -21.29
C THR A 125 -12.97 -4.45 -22.75
N ALA A 126 -13.08 -3.17 -23.07
CA ALA A 126 -13.26 -2.69 -24.44
C ALA A 126 -12.06 -3.03 -25.32
N ALA A 127 -12.26 -3.22 -26.63
CA ALA A 127 -11.14 -3.32 -27.57
C ALA A 127 -10.38 -1.99 -27.62
N SER A 128 -9.06 -2.05 -27.77
CA SER A 128 -8.20 -0.88 -27.85
C SER A 128 -7.16 -1.02 -28.95
N ASN A 129 -6.36 0.02 -29.18
CA ASN A 129 -5.24 -0.04 -30.10
C ASN A 129 -4.09 -0.96 -29.63
N LEU A 130 -4.15 -1.48 -28.40
CA LEU A 130 -3.11 -2.36 -27.83
C LEU A 130 -3.59 -3.79 -27.65
N GLN A 131 -4.85 -3.99 -27.24
CA GLN A 131 -5.37 -5.31 -26.90
C GLN A 131 -6.82 -5.45 -27.38
N PRO A 132 -7.22 -6.66 -27.85
CA PRO A 132 -8.59 -6.92 -28.27
C PRO A 132 -9.58 -6.77 -27.10
N ALA A 133 -10.88 -6.76 -27.41
CA ALA A 133 -11.91 -6.78 -26.38
C ALA A 133 -11.78 -8.05 -25.52
N GLY A 134 -12.05 -7.92 -24.23
CA GLY A 134 -12.04 -8.99 -23.25
C GLY A 134 -11.13 -8.73 -22.06
N ALA A 135 -10.72 -9.82 -21.39
CA ALA A 135 -9.78 -9.76 -20.28
C ALA A 135 -8.46 -9.12 -20.71
N LYS A 136 -7.92 -8.22 -19.88
CA LYS A 136 -6.72 -7.47 -20.18
C LYS A 136 -5.50 -8.05 -19.50
N HIS A 137 -4.35 -7.77 -20.09
CA HIS A 137 -3.06 -8.11 -19.52
C HIS A 137 -2.18 -6.87 -19.32
N LEU A 138 -1.17 -7.00 -18.46
CA LEU A 138 -0.20 -5.97 -18.14
C LEU A 138 0.34 -5.28 -19.41
N GLY A 139 0.48 -3.96 -19.33
CA GLY A 139 0.80 -3.09 -20.48
C GLY A 139 -0.42 -2.58 -21.25
N HIS A 140 -1.62 -2.61 -20.64
CA HIS A 140 -2.83 -2.04 -21.23
C HIS A 140 -2.96 -0.55 -20.91
N GLU A 141 -2.19 0.28 -21.62
CA GLU A 141 -2.23 1.75 -21.51
C GLU A 141 -2.69 2.35 -22.85
N PRO A 142 -3.94 2.12 -23.26
CA PRO A 142 -4.40 2.42 -24.61
C PRO A 142 -4.54 3.93 -24.85
N ARG A 143 -4.27 4.36 -26.09
CA ARG A 143 -4.49 5.76 -26.52
C ARG A 143 -5.91 5.99 -27.01
N THR A 144 -6.56 4.91 -27.46
CA THR A 144 -7.90 4.94 -28.04
C THR A 144 -8.60 3.63 -27.72
N ASP A 145 -9.86 3.73 -27.32
CA ASP A 145 -10.71 2.60 -26.98
C ASP A 145 -11.98 2.60 -27.80
N ALA A 146 -12.44 1.40 -28.14
CA ALA A 146 -13.75 1.18 -28.72
C ALA A 146 -14.84 1.29 -27.63
N LEU A 147 -16.10 1.23 -28.06
CA LEU A 147 -17.21 1.13 -27.12
C LEU A 147 -17.14 -0.17 -26.33
N LEU A 148 -17.50 -0.09 -25.05
CA LEU A 148 -17.59 -1.24 -24.17
C LEU A 148 -18.79 -2.11 -24.56
N HIS A 149 -18.58 -3.42 -24.67
CA HIS A 149 -19.63 -4.39 -24.97
C HIS A 149 -19.67 -5.48 -23.90
N GLY A 150 -20.44 -5.23 -22.83
CA GLY A 150 -20.65 -6.20 -21.75
C GLY A 150 -19.37 -6.67 -21.06
N ARG A 151 -19.51 -7.69 -20.22
CA ARG A 151 -18.38 -8.35 -19.54
C ARG A 151 -17.87 -9.55 -20.36
N PRO A 152 -16.57 -9.83 -20.37
CA PRO A 152 -16.01 -11.05 -20.96
C PRO A 152 -16.36 -12.29 -20.14
N ASP A 153 -16.41 -13.44 -20.81
CA ASP A 153 -16.45 -14.73 -20.13
C ASP A 153 -15.06 -15.12 -19.63
N LEU A 154 -14.89 -15.15 -18.30
CA LEU A 154 -13.63 -15.53 -17.65
C LEU A 154 -13.48 -17.03 -17.41
N THR A 155 -14.41 -17.87 -17.89
CA THR A 155 -14.43 -19.33 -17.61
C THR A 155 -13.10 -20.00 -17.92
N ASN A 156 -12.50 -19.67 -19.06
CA ASN A 156 -11.23 -20.23 -19.54
C ASN A 156 -10.04 -19.26 -19.42
N ILE A 157 -10.22 -18.14 -18.71
CA ILE A 157 -9.16 -17.16 -18.48
C ILE A 157 -8.44 -17.49 -17.18
N ASP A 158 -7.12 -17.54 -17.21
CA ASP A 158 -6.31 -17.62 -15.99
C ASP A 158 -6.25 -16.24 -15.31
N THR A 159 -7.11 -16.05 -14.31
CA THR A 159 -7.22 -14.80 -13.55
C THR A 159 -6.16 -14.71 -12.44
N GLU A 160 -5.46 -15.80 -12.14
CA GLU A 160 -4.40 -15.86 -11.12
C GLU A 160 -3.01 -15.53 -11.71
N SER A 161 -2.94 -15.38 -13.04
CA SER A 161 -1.74 -14.97 -13.76
C SER A 161 -1.18 -13.62 -13.25
N PRO A 162 0.15 -13.49 -13.09
CA PRO A 162 0.81 -12.22 -12.77
C PRO A 162 0.58 -11.10 -13.80
N HIS A 163 0.08 -11.46 -14.98
CA HIS A 163 -0.19 -10.53 -16.06
C HIS A 163 -1.67 -10.13 -16.14
N TYR A 164 -2.59 -10.80 -15.46
CA TYR A 164 -4.02 -10.47 -15.53
C TYR A 164 -4.30 -9.11 -14.87
N LEU A 165 -5.09 -8.27 -15.55
CA LEU A 165 -5.63 -7.03 -14.99
C LEU A 165 -7.07 -7.26 -14.57
N GLN A 166 -7.39 -6.93 -13.31
CA GLN A 166 -8.73 -7.12 -12.77
C GLN A 166 -9.73 -6.22 -13.50
N GLU A 167 -10.92 -6.73 -13.75
CA GLU A 167 -12.00 -5.95 -14.36
C GLU A 167 -12.34 -4.72 -13.53
N VAL A 168 -12.80 -3.67 -14.22
CA VAL A 168 -13.15 -2.37 -13.62
C VAL A 168 -14.63 -2.06 -13.80
N LEU A 169 -15.22 -1.31 -12.86
CA LEU A 169 -16.62 -0.88 -12.94
C LEU A 169 -16.82 0.31 -13.90
N VAL A 170 -15.96 1.31 -13.80
CA VAL A 170 -16.03 2.57 -14.54
C VAL A 170 -14.82 2.63 -15.48
N PRO A 171 -14.99 2.34 -16.78
CA PRO A 171 -13.93 2.52 -17.76
C PRO A 171 -13.68 4.01 -17.95
N LEU A 172 -12.54 4.50 -17.47
CA LEU A 172 -12.11 5.88 -17.66
C LEU A 172 -11.10 5.93 -18.82
N PRO A 173 -11.01 7.06 -19.55
CA PRO A 173 -9.91 7.30 -20.49
C PRO A 173 -8.54 7.37 -19.80
N LEU A 174 -8.52 7.39 -18.47
CA LEU A 174 -7.32 7.30 -17.66
C LEU A 174 -6.73 5.91 -17.79
N GLN A 175 -5.49 5.85 -18.28
CA GLN A 175 -4.69 4.62 -18.44
C GLN A 175 -4.19 4.06 -17.11
N SER A 176 -4.58 4.68 -16.00
CA SER A 176 -4.16 4.36 -14.64
C SER A 176 -5.39 4.32 -13.76
N GLU A 177 -5.40 3.34 -12.86
CA GLU A 177 -6.33 3.31 -11.74
C GLU A 177 -6.06 4.51 -10.80
N SER A 178 -7.08 5.00 -10.09
CA SER A 178 -6.98 6.14 -9.19
C SER A 178 -6.76 5.75 -7.73
N HIS A 179 -6.06 6.59 -6.96
CA HIS A 179 -6.10 6.48 -5.49
C HIS A 179 -7.55 6.58 -4.97
N SER A 180 -7.76 6.09 -3.75
CA SER A 180 -9.03 6.24 -3.03
C SER A 180 -8.85 7.01 -1.73
N GLY A 181 -9.97 7.58 -1.25
CA GLY A 181 -9.98 8.58 -0.18
C GLY A 181 -10.54 8.10 1.16
N GLU A 182 -10.70 6.79 1.34
CA GLU A 182 -11.03 6.22 2.65
C GLU A 182 -9.84 6.21 3.60
N ASP A 183 -10.14 6.16 4.90
CA ASP A 183 -9.15 6.08 5.96
C ASP A 183 -8.26 4.82 5.81
N VAL A 184 -6.96 4.98 6.08
CA VAL A 184 -5.99 3.89 6.07
C VAL A 184 -5.60 3.47 7.50
N GLY A 185 -5.18 2.22 7.64
CA GLY A 185 -4.75 1.67 8.94
C GLY A 185 -3.39 2.21 9.39
N ILE A 186 -3.26 2.41 10.70
CA ILE A 186 -1.99 2.69 11.36
C ILE A 186 -1.73 1.60 12.41
N TRP A 187 -0.57 0.97 12.35
CA TRP A 187 -0.11 -0.01 13.34
C TRP A 187 1.18 0.50 13.98
N ALA A 188 1.31 0.40 15.30
CA ALA A 188 2.49 0.86 16.01
C ALA A 188 2.91 -0.10 17.13
N THR A 189 4.21 -0.19 17.40
CA THR A 189 4.79 -0.92 18.53
C THR A 189 5.99 -0.16 19.11
N GLY A 190 6.36 -0.46 20.36
CA GLY A 190 7.45 0.20 21.07
C GLY A 190 7.01 1.47 21.83
N PRO A 191 7.97 2.31 22.27
CA PRO A 191 7.69 3.47 23.11
C PRO A 191 6.74 4.47 22.45
N GLY A 192 5.70 4.90 23.17
CA GLY A 192 4.71 5.85 22.67
C GLY A 192 3.63 5.26 21.74
N SER A 193 3.73 3.98 21.36
CA SER A 193 2.76 3.31 20.47
C SER A 193 1.31 3.37 20.97
N ALA A 194 1.08 3.42 22.29
CA ALA A 194 -0.24 3.54 22.89
C ALA A 194 -0.99 4.84 22.52
N ALA A 195 -0.30 5.85 21.97
CA ALA A 195 -0.91 7.07 21.47
C ALA A 195 -1.60 6.89 20.10
N PHE A 196 -1.24 5.86 19.34
CA PHE A 196 -1.85 5.53 18.05
C PHE A 196 -3.15 4.75 18.29
N ARG A 197 -4.25 5.47 18.52
CA ARG A 197 -5.57 4.88 18.82
C ARG A 197 -6.71 5.75 18.31
N GLY A 198 -7.83 5.13 17.98
CA GLY A 198 -9.00 5.81 17.44
C GLY A 198 -8.81 6.23 15.98
N VAL A 199 -9.40 7.36 15.60
CA VAL A 199 -9.25 7.97 14.27
C VAL A 199 -8.38 9.21 14.41
N LEU A 200 -7.34 9.29 13.59
CA LEU A 200 -6.34 10.35 13.64
C LEU A 200 -6.20 10.98 12.25
N GLU A 201 -6.07 12.30 12.22
CA GLU A 201 -5.64 13.01 11.02
C GLU A 201 -4.22 12.57 10.63
N GLN A 202 -3.93 12.38 9.35
CA GLN A 202 -2.64 11.82 8.89
C GLN A 202 -1.43 12.62 9.39
N HIS A 203 -1.53 13.96 9.44
CA HIS A 203 -0.45 14.81 9.93
C HIS A 203 -0.11 14.56 11.41
N VAL A 204 -1.05 14.03 12.21
CA VAL A 204 -0.84 13.71 13.64
C VAL A 204 0.20 12.61 13.82
N ILE A 205 0.38 11.71 12.85
CA ILE A 205 1.41 10.65 12.87
C ILE A 205 2.80 11.25 13.16
N TYR A 206 3.14 12.34 12.48
CA TYR A 206 4.39 13.06 12.70
C TYR A 206 4.52 13.56 14.14
N HIS A 207 3.47 14.15 14.70
CA HIS A 207 3.49 14.69 16.06
C HIS A 207 3.65 13.58 17.11
N LEU A 208 3.00 12.42 16.91
CA LEU A 208 3.15 11.26 17.80
C LEU A 208 4.56 10.69 17.76
N ILE A 209 5.17 10.56 16.57
CA ILE A 209 6.56 10.10 16.42
C ILE A 209 7.52 11.05 17.15
N VAL A 210 7.36 12.36 16.98
CA VAL A 210 8.25 13.34 17.60
C VAL A 210 8.05 13.38 19.11
N GLN A 211 6.81 13.26 19.59
CA GLN A 211 6.52 13.20 21.02
C GLN A 211 7.11 11.94 21.68
N ALA A 212 7.12 10.81 20.97
CA ALA A 212 7.76 9.57 21.41
C ALA A 212 9.30 9.60 21.30
N THR A 213 9.88 10.62 20.65
CA THR A 213 11.32 10.76 20.42
C THR A 213 11.88 12.04 21.08
N PRO A 214 12.20 12.02 22.39
CA PRO A 214 12.58 13.23 23.13
C PRO A 214 13.74 14.02 22.52
N ALA A 215 14.77 13.35 22.01
CA ALA A 215 15.92 14.00 21.38
C ALA A 215 15.53 14.81 20.12
N LEU A 216 14.65 14.24 19.27
CA LEU A 216 14.14 14.91 18.09
C LEU A 216 13.29 16.12 18.47
N ARG A 217 12.40 15.96 19.45
CA ARG A 217 11.55 17.06 19.96
C ARG A 217 12.39 18.21 20.52
N GLN A 218 13.38 17.91 21.37
CA GLN A 218 14.30 18.90 21.93
C GLN A 218 15.05 19.65 20.82
N ARG A 219 15.53 18.94 19.80
CA ARG A 219 16.22 19.57 18.66
C ARG A 219 15.30 20.48 17.86
N ARG A 220 14.03 20.09 17.65
CA ARG A 220 13.01 20.91 16.98
C ARG A 220 12.67 22.18 17.77
N CYS A 221 12.54 22.07 19.09
CA CYS A 221 12.24 23.23 19.94
C CYS A 221 13.43 24.18 20.07
N ALA A 222 14.66 23.66 20.15
CA ALA A 222 15.88 24.48 20.11
C ALA A 222 16.03 25.26 18.79
N ALA A 223 15.43 24.76 17.71
CA ALA A 223 15.37 25.44 16.41
C ALA A 223 14.21 26.45 16.30
N GLY A 224 13.47 26.71 17.38
CA GLY A 224 12.37 27.69 17.41
C GLY A 224 11.08 27.22 16.76
N THR A 225 10.96 25.92 16.41
CA THR A 225 9.78 25.42 15.67
C THR A 225 8.62 24.96 16.57
N CYS A 226 8.76 25.11 17.89
CA CYS A 226 7.76 24.66 18.87
C CYS A 226 6.91 25.80 19.40
N ASN A 227 5.64 25.49 19.73
CA ASN A 227 4.77 26.38 20.49
C ASN A 227 5.16 26.40 21.99
N THR A 228 4.38 27.13 22.81
CA THR A 228 4.59 27.27 24.26
C THR A 228 4.49 25.94 25.03
N ASP A 229 3.82 24.94 24.46
CA ASP A 229 3.66 23.61 25.06
C ASP A 229 4.78 22.63 24.64
N GLY A 230 5.78 23.12 23.88
CA GLY A 230 6.89 22.30 23.40
C GLY A 230 6.52 21.36 22.25
N VAL A 231 5.42 21.64 21.54
CA VAL A 231 4.97 20.88 20.36
C VAL A 231 5.50 21.55 19.09
N PRO A 232 6.25 20.84 18.23
CA PRO A 232 6.67 21.39 16.94
C PRO A 232 5.45 21.68 16.06
N VAL A 233 5.23 22.95 15.71
CA VAL A 233 4.10 23.42 14.90
C VAL A 233 4.54 24.08 13.59
N GLU A 234 5.85 24.30 13.42
CA GLU A 234 6.41 24.84 12.17
C GLU A 234 7.18 23.79 11.38
N LEU A 235 7.07 23.87 10.05
CA LEU A 235 7.88 23.05 9.15
C LEU A 235 9.38 23.40 9.33
N PRO A 236 10.25 22.39 9.48
CA PRO A 236 11.66 22.64 9.70
C PRO A 236 12.30 23.16 8.43
N LYS A 237 13.08 24.25 8.53
CA LYS A 237 13.97 24.66 7.44
C LYS A 237 15.17 23.73 7.43
N VAL A 238 15.34 22.95 6.36
CA VAL A 238 16.40 21.93 6.24
C VAL A 238 17.77 22.46 6.62
N ALA A 239 18.12 23.67 6.17
CA ALA A 239 19.38 24.36 6.49
C ALA A 239 19.70 24.49 7.99
N ASN A 240 18.69 24.48 8.87
CA ASN A 240 18.88 24.54 10.33
C ASN A 240 19.31 23.20 10.95
N PHE A 241 19.19 22.10 10.20
CA PHE A 241 19.44 20.73 10.65
C PHE A 241 20.56 20.04 9.88
N GLU A 242 21.11 20.68 8.84
CA GLU A 242 22.30 20.20 8.14
C GLU A 242 23.51 20.14 9.10
N ARG A 243 24.25 19.02 9.04
CA ARG A 243 25.52 18.89 9.78
C ARG A 243 26.54 19.80 9.11
N LYS A 244 26.97 20.86 9.82
CA LYS A 244 27.90 21.86 9.28
C LYS A 244 29.33 21.34 9.11
N ASP A 245 29.68 20.22 9.76
CA ASP A 245 30.97 19.56 9.64
C ASP A 245 30.82 18.10 9.21
N ARG A 246 30.95 17.85 7.90
CA ARG A 246 31.48 16.58 7.39
C ARG A 246 32.87 16.88 6.84
N THR A 247 33.85 17.06 7.72
CA THR A 247 35.21 16.70 7.33
C THR A 247 35.21 15.20 7.12
N VAL A 248 35.18 14.81 5.84
CA VAL A 248 35.32 13.43 5.40
C VAL A 248 36.68 12.93 5.90
N PRO A 249 36.76 11.84 6.68
CA PRO A 249 37.99 11.04 6.72
C PRO A 249 38.16 10.28 5.41
#